data_AF-A0A7V9JMN9-F1
#
_entry.id   AF-A0A7V9JMN9-F1
#
_cell.length_a   1.000
_cell.length_b   1.000
_cell.length_c   1.000
_cell.angle_alpha   90.00
_cell.angle_beta   90.00
_cell.angle_gamma   90.00
#
_symmetry.space_group_name_H-M   'P 1'
#
loop_
_entity.id
_entity.type
_entity.pdbx_description
1 polymer ?
#
loop_
_entity_poly.entity_id
_entity_poly.type
_entity_poly.pdbx_seq_one_letter_code
_entity_poly.pdbx_strand_id
1 'polypeptide(L)'
;MRCGAATVRLRRDGPHRAPGRSPGTPRHPTEVRLGVLPAVISVTVLPRLAPHAAHELLLTGETFDATRAAAIGLLNSAVPADQLDAEVDRYTGMLVKGAPEALGLTKQLLHAPTTARDFPAMLKLSAARFAAAEGREGTRAFVEKRPPSWRSASFGSEWRSTGHS
;
A
#
# COMPACT_ATOMS: atom_id res chain seq x y z
N MET A 1 -21.86 14.50 -22.70
CA MET A 1 -21.39 14.41 -21.30
C MET A 1 -20.65 13.10 -21.14
N ARG A 2 -19.30 13.10 -21.22
CA ARG A 2 -18.47 11.91 -21.00
C ARG A 2 -17.49 12.23 -19.89
N CYS A 3 -17.58 11.46 -18.82
CA CYS A 3 -16.71 11.49 -17.66
C CYS A 3 -15.31 11.05 -18.13
N GLY A 4 -14.31 11.94 -18.01
CA GLY A 4 -12.93 11.67 -18.39
C GLY A 4 -12.25 10.80 -17.33
N ALA A 5 -12.19 9.50 -17.56
CA ALA A 5 -11.36 8.59 -16.78
C ALA A 5 -9.89 9.02 -16.93
N ALA A 6 -9.27 9.42 -15.82
CA ALA A 6 -7.84 9.65 -15.75
C ALA A 6 -7.12 8.29 -15.81
N THR A 7 -6.80 7.85 -17.03
CA THR A 7 -5.92 6.71 -17.26
C THR A 7 -4.52 7.08 -16.78
N VAL A 8 -4.09 6.51 -15.65
CA VAL A 8 -2.69 6.50 -15.23
C VAL A 8 -1.92 5.66 -16.27
N ARG A 9 -1.37 6.32 -17.30
CA ARG A 9 -0.36 5.70 -18.16
C ARG A 9 0.95 5.67 -17.40
N LEU A 10 1.27 4.53 -16.79
CA LEU A 10 2.63 4.23 -16.37
C LEU A 10 3.50 4.16 -17.64
N ARG A 11 4.30 5.20 -17.88
CA ARG A 11 5.28 5.20 -18.96
C ARG A 11 6.36 4.18 -18.61
N ARG A 12 6.60 3.23 -19.52
CA ARG A 12 7.87 2.50 -19.60
C ARG A 12 8.95 3.52 -19.95
N ASP A 13 9.82 3.86 -19.01
CA ASP A 13 11.04 4.61 -19.30
C ASP A 13 12.25 3.73 -18.91
N GLY A 14 13.11 3.46 -19.90
CA GLY A 14 14.41 2.78 -19.74
C GLY A 14 15.45 3.65 -19.03
N PRO A 15 16.68 3.15 -18.84
CA PRO A 15 17.61 3.72 -17.88
C PRO A 15 18.31 4.98 -18.41
N HIS A 16 18.48 5.95 -17.51
CA HIS A 16 19.21 7.22 -17.63
C HIS A 16 18.57 8.35 -18.47
N ARG A 17 17.98 9.36 -17.78
CA ARG A 17 18.18 10.77 -18.16
C ARG A 17 18.06 11.74 -16.96
N ALA A 18 19.03 12.64 -16.90
CA ALA A 18 19.28 13.68 -15.90
C ALA A 18 18.29 14.89 -16.00
N PRO A 19 18.43 15.96 -15.18
CA PRO A 19 17.41 16.99 -14.99
C PRO A 19 17.32 17.91 -16.22
N GLY A 20 16.08 18.15 -16.66
CA GLY A 20 15.76 18.97 -17.84
C GLY A 20 14.81 18.24 -18.78
N ARG A 21 13.49 18.33 -18.54
CA ARG A 21 12.46 17.67 -19.36
C ARG A 21 11.72 18.68 -20.25
N SER A 22 11.42 18.26 -21.47
CA SER A 22 10.92 19.07 -22.59
C SER A 22 9.67 19.93 -22.27
N PRO A 23 9.57 21.13 -22.85
CA PRO A 23 8.40 22.00 -22.69
C PRO A 23 7.20 21.37 -23.40
N GLY A 24 6.10 21.15 -22.68
CA GLY A 24 4.85 20.68 -23.25
C GLY A 24 4.11 19.58 -22.48
N THR A 25 4.68 19.02 -21.42
CA THR A 25 3.91 18.10 -20.56
C THR A 25 2.95 18.92 -19.69
N PRO A 26 1.62 18.69 -19.73
CA PRO A 26 0.68 19.39 -18.86
C PRO A 26 1.08 19.15 -17.41
N ARG A 27 1.37 20.22 -16.67
CA ARG A 27 1.49 20.13 -15.22
C ARG A 27 0.07 20.01 -14.70
N HIS A 28 -0.24 18.93 -13.98
CA HIS A 28 -1.45 18.91 -13.17
C HIS A 28 -1.28 19.98 -12.10
N PRO A 29 -2.11 21.03 -12.08
CA PRO A 29 -1.95 22.10 -11.11
C PRO A 29 -2.22 21.52 -9.73
N THR A 30 -1.24 21.61 -8.85
CA THR A 30 -1.42 21.31 -7.44
C THR A 30 -2.31 22.38 -6.80
N GLU A 31 -3.10 22.01 -5.80
CA GLU A 31 -4.10 22.89 -5.18
C GLU A 31 -3.51 24.26 -4.82
N VAL A 32 -2.30 24.29 -4.25
CA VAL A 32 -1.64 25.53 -3.83
C VAL A 32 -1.33 26.50 -4.97
N ARG A 33 -1.05 25.99 -6.18
CA ARG A 33 -0.84 26.85 -7.37
C ARG A 33 -2.15 27.43 -7.91
N LEU A 34 -3.28 26.87 -7.50
CA LEU A 34 -4.62 27.38 -7.77
C LEU A 34 -5.15 28.25 -6.62
N GLY A 35 -4.35 28.53 -5.58
CA GLY A 35 -4.79 29.23 -4.38
C GLY A 35 -5.71 28.39 -3.48
N VAL A 36 -5.72 27.06 -3.65
CA VAL A 36 -6.55 26.12 -2.92
C VAL A 36 -5.69 25.34 -1.92
N LEU A 37 -6.20 25.10 -0.72
CA LEU A 37 -5.55 24.26 0.27
C LEU A 37 -5.79 22.77 -0.07
N PRO A 38 -4.76 21.89 -0.09
CA PRO A 38 -4.91 20.44 -0.28
C PRO A 38 -5.49 19.72 0.97
N ALA A 39 -6.60 20.24 1.52
CA ALA A 39 -7.16 19.83 2.80
C ALA A 39 -7.56 18.35 2.81
N VAL A 40 -8.36 17.92 1.83
CA VAL A 40 -8.91 16.55 1.79
C VAL A 40 -7.81 15.52 1.57
N ILE A 41 -6.90 15.77 0.61
CA ILE A 41 -5.82 14.82 0.33
C ILE A 41 -4.84 14.71 1.50
N SER A 42 -4.59 15.82 2.21
CA SER A 42 -3.67 15.86 3.36
C SER A 42 -4.02 14.84 4.45
N VAL A 43 -5.31 14.57 4.70
CA VAL A 43 -5.77 13.58 5.68
C VAL A 43 -5.18 12.19 5.41
N THR A 44 -4.99 11.86 4.14
CA THR A 44 -4.53 10.53 3.73
C THR A 44 -3.02 10.45 3.54
N VAL A 45 -2.37 11.52 3.09
CA VAL A 45 -0.94 11.50 2.73
C VAL A 45 -0.03 11.90 3.89
N LEU A 46 -0.48 12.79 4.79
CA LEU A 46 0.35 13.23 5.93
C LEU A 46 0.76 12.10 6.88
N PRO A 47 -0.11 11.12 7.21
CA PRO A 47 0.30 9.99 8.04
C PRO A 47 1.32 9.05 7.38
N ARG A 48 1.50 9.14 6.05
CA ARG A 48 2.36 8.25 5.26
C ARG A 48 3.68 8.89 4.88
N LEU A 49 3.65 10.20 4.62
CA LEU A 49 4.80 10.94 4.15
C LEU A 49 5.79 11.25 5.28
N ALA A 50 7.07 11.23 4.95
CA ALA A 50 8.07 11.86 5.79
C ALA A 50 7.71 13.34 6.00
N PRO A 51 7.74 13.89 7.24
CA PRO A 51 7.27 15.25 7.51
C PRO A 51 7.90 16.30 6.59
N HIS A 52 9.23 16.27 6.41
CA HIS A 52 9.94 17.21 5.54
C HIS A 52 9.47 17.14 4.08
N ALA A 53 9.21 15.94 3.56
CA ALA A 53 8.73 15.74 2.20
C ALA A 53 7.28 16.21 2.03
N ALA A 54 6.44 16.09 3.06
CA ALA A 54 5.10 16.64 3.04
C ALA A 54 5.11 18.18 2.94
N HIS A 55 5.98 18.85 3.69
CA HIS A 55 6.16 20.30 3.59
C HIS A 55 6.63 20.71 2.20
N GLU A 56 7.65 20.05 1.67
CA GLU A 56 8.15 20.28 0.31
C GLU A 56 7.02 20.14 -0.71
N LEU A 57 6.38 18.98 -0.80
CA LEU A 57 5.41 18.67 -1.85
C LEU A 57 4.11 19.49 -1.76
N LEU A 58 3.56 19.66 -0.55
CA LEU A 58 2.30 20.38 -0.37
C LEU A 58 2.46 21.89 -0.55
N LEU A 59 3.65 22.46 -0.31
CA LEU A 59 3.89 23.90 -0.49
C LEU A 59 4.40 24.25 -1.88
N THR A 60 5.28 23.43 -2.48
CA THR A 60 5.88 23.73 -3.80
C THR A 60 5.00 23.25 -4.96
N GLY A 61 4.19 22.22 -4.73
CA GLY A 61 3.49 21.53 -5.78
C GLY A 61 4.41 20.84 -6.79
N GLU A 62 5.59 20.41 -6.34
CA GLU A 62 6.57 19.71 -7.17
C GLU A 62 6.07 18.31 -7.56
N THR A 63 6.41 17.90 -8.77
CA THR A 63 6.15 16.55 -9.28
C THR A 63 7.33 15.65 -8.99
N PHE A 64 7.05 14.40 -8.65
CA PHE A 64 8.08 13.40 -8.31
C PHE A 64 7.80 12.08 -9.04
N ASP A 65 8.83 11.24 -9.15
CA ASP A 65 8.73 9.90 -9.75
C ASP A 65 8.41 8.82 -8.69
N ALA A 66 8.18 7.57 -9.14
CA ALA A 66 7.85 6.46 -8.26
C ALA A 66 8.98 6.14 -7.26
N THR A 67 10.24 6.31 -7.66
CA THR A 67 11.41 6.11 -6.80
C THR A 67 11.39 7.08 -5.63
N ARG A 68 11.18 8.37 -5.89
CA ARG A 68 11.02 9.39 -4.84
C ARG A 68 9.78 9.11 -4.00
N ALA A 69 8.66 8.70 -4.60
CA ALA A 69 7.43 8.36 -3.90
C ALA A 69 7.62 7.22 -2.87
N ALA A 70 8.41 6.20 -3.21
CA ALA A 70 8.78 5.13 -2.29
C ALA A 70 9.71 5.65 -1.18
N ALA A 71 10.72 6.45 -1.53
CA ALA A 71 11.67 7.00 -0.57
C ALA A 71 11.02 7.91 0.49
N ILE A 72 9.96 8.63 0.13
CA ILE A 72 9.23 9.53 1.05
C ILE A 72 8.07 8.85 1.79
N GLY A 73 7.83 7.56 1.58
CA GLY A 73 6.82 6.77 2.29
C GLY A 73 5.42 6.75 1.66
N LEU A 74 5.23 7.34 0.48
CA LEU A 74 3.93 7.32 -0.21
C LEU A 74 3.63 5.96 -0.85
N LEU A 75 4.66 5.28 -1.36
CA LEU A 75 4.60 3.92 -1.89
C LEU A 75 5.41 2.97 -1.01
N ASN A 76 5.02 1.69 -1.00
CA ASN A 76 5.81 0.65 -0.34
C ASN A 76 7.07 0.25 -1.12
N SER A 77 7.00 0.28 -2.45
CA SER A 77 8.07 -0.12 -3.36
C SER A 77 7.89 0.51 -4.73
N ALA A 78 8.99 0.71 -5.46
CA ALA A 78 9.02 1.17 -6.83
C ALA A 78 10.07 0.36 -7.59
N VAL A 79 9.62 -0.41 -8.59
CA VAL A 79 10.46 -1.32 -9.38
C VAL A 79 10.31 -1.02 -10.88
N PRO A 80 11.29 -1.41 -11.71
CA PRO A 80 11.14 -1.43 -13.16
C PRO A 80 9.88 -2.18 -13.61
N ALA A 81 9.28 -1.77 -14.72
CA ALA A 81 8.00 -2.29 -15.17
C ALA A 81 8.01 -3.82 -15.44
N ASP A 82 9.15 -4.35 -15.89
CA ASP A 82 9.40 -5.78 -16.11
C ASP A 82 9.54 -6.59 -14.81
N GLN A 83 9.65 -5.93 -13.66
CA GLN A 83 9.72 -6.55 -12.33
C GLN A 83 8.45 -6.36 -11.50
N LEU A 84 7.44 -5.66 -12.05
CA LEU A 84 6.21 -5.36 -11.32
C LEU A 84 5.49 -6.63 -10.86
N ASP A 85 5.34 -7.63 -11.74
CA ASP A 85 4.67 -8.89 -11.42
C ASP A 85 5.41 -9.66 -10.32
N ALA A 86 6.75 -9.70 -10.38
CA ALA A 86 7.57 -10.34 -9.36
C ALA A 86 7.41 -9.66 -7.99
N GLU A 87 7.34 -8.33 -7.96
CA GLU A 87 7.14 -7.56 -6.72
C GLU A 87 5.72 -7.76 -6.16
N VAL A 88 4.70 -7.83 -7.02
CA VAL A 88 3.33 -8.20 -6.62
C VAL A 88 3.28 -9.61 -6.05
N ASP A 89 3.88 -10.60 -6.74
CA ASP A 89 3.95 -11.98 -6.28
C ASP A 89 4.71 -12.10 -4.94
N ARG A 90 5.72 -11.26 -4.71
CA ARG A 90 6.40 -11.17 -3.41
C ARG A 90 5.44 -10.73 -2.30
N TYR A 91 4.67 -9.66 -2.50
CA TYR A 91 3.72 -9.18 -1.50
C TYR A 91 2.56 -10.15 -1.27
N THR A 92 1.94 -10.64 -2.34
CA THR A 92 0.83 -11.59 -2.23
C THR A 92 1.30 -12.91 -1.61
N GLY A 93 2.48 -13.39 -2.00
CA GLY A 93 3.13 -14.57 -1.42
C GLY A 93 3.44 -14.45 0.07
N MET A 94 3.65 -13.23 0.59
CA MET A 94 3.71 -12.98 2.04
C MET A 94 2.33 -12.98 2.68
N LEU A 95 1.34 -12.34 2.07
CA LEU A 95 -0.01 -12.20 2.63
C LEU A 95 -0.76 -13.53 2.71
N VAL A 96 -0.68 -14.38 1.68
CA VAL A 96 -1.36 -15.71 1.67
C VAL A 96 -0.85 -16.67 2.74
N LYS A 97 0.28 -16.34 3.39
CA LYS A 97 0.79 -17.11 4.54
C LYS A 97 -0.03 -16.87 5.81
N GLY A 98 -0.64 -15.70 5.95
CA GLY A 98 -1.43 -15.28 7.11
C GLY A 98 -2.85 -15.83 7.09
N ALA A 99 -3.44 -15.98 8.26
CA ALA A 99 -4.83 -16.43 8.41
C ALA A 99 -5.80 -15.29 8.02
N PRO A 100 -6.85 -15.55 7.21
CA PRO A 100 -7.74 -14.50 6.71
C PRO A 100 -8.39 -13.62 7.79
N GLU A 101 -8.92 -14.20 8.87
CA GLU A 101 -9.54 -13.42 9.95
C GLU A 101 -8.47 -12.60 10.69
N ALA A 102 -7.31 -13.21 10.98
CA ALA A 102 -6.19 -12.51 11.60
C ALA A 102 -5.73 -11.30 10.76
N LEU A 103 -5.55 -11.46 9.45
CA LEU A 103 -5.18 -10.36 8.54
C LEU A 103 -6.24 -9.26 8.52
N GLY A 104 -7.52 -9.62 8.47
CA GLY A 104 -8.64 -8.68 8.50
C GLY A 104 -8.67 -7.87 9.79
N LEU A 105 -8.49 -8.51 10.94
CA LEU A 105 -8.46 -7.86 12.24
C LEU A 105 -7.20 -7.03 12.45
N THR A 106 -6.04 -7.49 11.97
CA THR A 106 -4.82 -6.67 11.96
C THR A 106 -5.02 -5.42 11.13
N LYS A 107 -5.66 -5.51 9.95
CA LYS A 107 -5.99 -4.34 9.15
C LYS A 107 -6.89 -3.37 9.91
N GLN A 108 -7.90 -3.85 10.63
CA GLN A 108 -8.75 -2.99 11.47
C GLN A 108 -7.94 -2.32 12.59
N LEU A 109 -7.06 -3.07 13.27
CA LEU A 109 -6.19 -2.55 14.32
C LEU A 109 -5.29 -1.42 13.80
N LEU A 110 -4.71 -1.57 12.59
CA LEU A 110 -3.84 -0.56 11.98
C LEU A 110 -4.54 0.76 11.67
N HIS A 111 -5.87 0.79 11.60
CA HIS A 111 -6.65 2.02 11.39
C HIS A 111 -7.14 2.64 12.71
N ALA A 112 -7.02 1.93 13.82
CA ALA A 112 -7.45 2.41 15.12
C ALA A 112 -6.27 3.04 15.89
N PRO A 113 -6.33 4.30 16.30
CA PRO A 113 -5.30 4.88 17.16
C PRO A 113 -5.31 4.16 18.51
N THR A 114 -4.27 3.40 18.81
CA THR A 114 -4.08 2.72 20.10
C THR A 114 -3.05 3.45 20.95
N THR A 115 -3.27 3.48 22.25
CA THR A 115 -2.41 4.08 23.27
C THR A 115 -2.03 3.05 24.34
N ALA A 116 -1.12 3.41 25.24
CA ALA A 116 -0.76 2.54 26.37
C ALA A 116 -1.96 2.17 27.27
N ARG A 117 -3.02 2.98 27.30
CA ARG A 117 -4.24 2.71 28.07
C ARG A 117 -5.03 1.51 27.53
N ASP A 118 -4.82 1.15 26.26
CA ASP A 118 -5.54 0.06 25.60
C ASP A 118 -4.91 -1.31 25.90
N PHE A 119 -3.75 -1.35 26.57
CA PHE A 119 -2.99 -2.58 26.82
C PHE A 119 -3.82 -3.70 27.48
N PRO A 120 -4.62 -3.47 28.54
CA PRO A 120 -5.46 -4.52 29.12
C PRO A 120 -6.51 -5.06 28.15
N ALA A 121 -7.08 -4.21 27.30
CA ALA A 121 -8.05 -4.62 26.29
C ALA A 121 -7.37 -5.43 25.17
N MET A 122 -6.17 -5.02 24.75
CA MET A 122 -5.38 -5.72 23.74
C MET A 122 -4.92 -7.10 24.22
N LEU A 123 -4.54 -7.25 25.49
CA LEU A 123 -4.23 -8.55 26.08
C LEU A 123 -5.44 -9.49 26.04
N LYS A 124 -6.63 -9.00 26.42
CA LYS A 124 -7.87 -9.79 26.36
C LYS A 124 -8.22 -10.19 24.92
N LEU A 125 -8.12 -9.25 23.98
CA LEU A 125 -8.36 -9.50 22.56
C LEU A 125 -7.38 -10.56 22.02
N SER A 126 -6.09 -10.41 22.31
CA SER A 126 -5.04 -11.35 21.92
C SER A 126 -5.34 -12.76 22.43
N ALA A 127 -5.61 -12.92 23.73
CA ALA A 127 -5.95 -14.22 24.32
C ALA A 127 -7.20 -14.84 23.66
N ALA A 128 -8.24 -14.04 23.40
CA ALA A 128 -9.44 -14.50 22.71
C ALA A 128 -9.17 -14.96 21.27
N ARG A 129 -8.26 -14.29 20.54
CA ARG A 129 -7.87 -14.69 19.18
C ARG A 129 -6.99 -15.93 19.15
N PHE A 130 -6.09 -16.09 20.13
CA PHE A 130 -5.34 -17.35 20.29
C PHE A 130 -6.26 -18.56 20.55
N ALA A 131 -7.30 -18.37 21.35
CA ALA A 131 -8.27 -19.43 21.65
C ALA A 131 -9.27 -19.72 20.51
N ALA A 132 -9.38 -18.82 19.52
CA ALA A 132 -10.30 -18.96 18.40
C ALA A 132 -9.89 -20.09 17.42
N ALA A 133 -10.74 -20.38 16.43
CA ALA A 133 -10.50 -21.44 15.46
C ALA A 133 -9.18 -21.24 14.67
N GLU A 134 -8.96 -20.05 14.09
CA GLU A 134 -7.71 -19.74 13.37
C GLU A 134 -6.48 -19.79 14.29
N GLY A 135 -6.58 -19.26 15.51
CA GLY A 135 -5.48 -19.27 16.49
C GLY A 135 -5.07 -20.68 16.90
N ARG A 136 -6.05 -21.56 17.18
CA ARG A 136 -5.79 -22.97 17.51
C ARG A 136 -5.21 -23.75 16.32
N GLU A 137 -5.75 -23.56 15.12
CA GLU A 137 -5.21 -24.20 13.92
C GLU A 137 -3.79 -23.73 13.60
N GLY A 138 -3.52 -22.42 13.69
CA GLY A 138 -2.18 -21.88 13.45
C GLY A 138 -1.15 -22.42 14.43
N THR A 139 -1.50 -22.45 15.72
CA THR A 139 -0.65 -23.02 16.77
C THR A 139 -0.38 -24.50 16.53
N ARG A 140 -1.42 -25.28 16.21
CA ARG A 140 -1.31 -26.71 15.91
C ARG A 140 -0.44 -26.96 14.68
N ALA A 141 -0.71 -26.27 13.57
CA ALA A 141 0.04 -26.41 12.33
C ALA A 141 1.52 -26.08 12.50
N PHE A 142 1.83 -25.06 13.33
CA PHE A 142 3.20 -24.70 13.70
C PHE A 142 3.92 -25.82 14.46
N VAL A 143 3.28 -26.39 15.49
CA VAL A 143 3.83 -27.51 16.28
C VAL A 143 4.02 -28.75 15.42
N GLU A 144 3.05 -29.06 14.55
CA GLU A 144 3.05 -30.22 13.65
C GLU A 144 3.94 -30.02 12.41
N LYS A 145 4.58 -28.85 12.24
CA LYS A 145 5.41 -28.49 11.08
C LYS A 145 4.72 -28.69 9.73
N ARG A 146 3.40 -28.46 9.68
CA ARG A 146 2.61 -28.58 8.45
C ARG A 146 2.04 -27.22 8.02
N PRO A 147 1.64 -27.06 6.75
CA PRO A 147 0.87 -25.90 6.33
C PRO A 147 -0.47 -25.82 7.10
N PRO A 148 -0.90 -24.61 7.50
CA PRO A 148 -2.23 -24.40 8.07
C PRO A 148 -3.31 -24.49 6.99
N SER A 149 -4.53 -24.84 7.39
CA SER A 149 -5.66 -25.11 6.49
C SER A 149 -6.04 -23.96 5.54
N TRP A 150 -5.76 -22.69 5.87
CA TRP A 150 -6.08 -21.56 4.99
C TRP A 150 -5.17 -21.44 3.77
N ARG A 151 -4.03 -22.15 3.73
CA ARG A 151 -3.12 -22.10 2.57
C ARG A 151 -3.56 -22.95 1.38
N SER A 152 -4.54 -23.84 1.56
CA SER A 152 -5.11 -24.62 0.45
C SER A 152 -6.19 -23.87 -0.34
N ALA A 153 -6.61 -22.68 0.09
CA ALA A 153 -7.48 -21.83 -0.70
C ALA A 153 -6.67 -21.15 -1.82
N SER A 154 -6.82 -21.63 -3.06
CA SER A 154 -6.19 -21.02 -4.23
C SER A 154 -6.77 -19.62 -4.44
N PHE A 155 -5.97 -18.58 -4.17
CA PHE A 155 -6.31 -17.21 -4.51
C PHE A 155 -5.50 -16.77 -5.74
N GLY A 156 -6.18 -16.49 -6.86
CA GLY A 156 -5.63 -15.60 -7.90
C GLY A 156 -5.04 -16.23 -9.17
N SER A 157 -5.91 -16.68 -10.07
CA SER A 157 -5.64 -16.67 -11.53
C SER A 157 -6.50 -15.65 -12.29
N GLU A 158 -7.65 -15.25 -11.74
CA GLU A 158 -8.69 -14.50 -12.48
C GLU A 158 -8.37 -13.00 -12.70
N TRP A 159 -7.60 -12.37 -11.80
CA TRP A 159 -7.23 -10.96 -11.94
C TRP A 159 -6.09 -10.71 -12.94
N ARG A 160 -5.34 -11.77 -13.31
CA ARG A 160 -4.29 -11.69 -14.35
C ARG A 160 -4.87 -11.65 -15.77
N SER A 161 -6.10 -12.13 -15.96
CA SER A 161 -6.76 -12.14 -17.28
C SER A 161 -7.47 -10.83 -17.64
N THR A 162 -7.63 -9.88 -16.70
CA THR A 162 -8.51 -8.71 -16.91
C THR A 162 -7.80 -7.42 -17.35
N GLY A 163 -6.51 -7.45 -17.69
CA GLY A 163 -5.89 -6.25 -18.26
C GLY A 163 -4.49 -6.49 -18.81
N HIS A 164 -4.38 -6.43 -20.14
CA HIS A 164 -3.37 -5.73 -20.96
C HIS A 164 -3.62 -6.14 -22.42
N SER A 165 -4.56 -5.44 -23.07
CA SER A 165 -4.66 -5.32 -24.53
C SER A 165 -4.86 -3.86 -24.87
#